data_AF-A0A117LXC0-F1
#
_entry.id   AF-A0A117LXC0-F1
#
_cell.length_a   1.000
_cell.length_b   1.000
_cell.length_c   1.000
_cell.angle_alpha   90.00
_cell.angle_beta   90.00
_cell.angle_gamma   90.00
#
_symmetry.space_group_name_H-M   'P 1'
#
loop_
_entity.id
_entity.type
_entity.pdbx_description
1 polymer ?
#
loop_
_entity_poly.entity_id
_entity_poly.type
_entity_poly.pdbx_seq_one_letter_code
_entity_poly.pdbx_strand_id
1 'polypeptide(L)'
;MEQNTTLVTPIKFNVFDEKRFMLDVLLTAADNNFEGYDLIRKIVTKDTPKYVNDDDYADDLMILAFNIFYDLVNNRPTVYGESYKIDMLTTTCHIYFGSVAGATVNGRLAYQPMPDGRSPEKGADINGPTAVINSASKMNNGITGGTL
;
A
#
# COMPACT_ATOMS: atom_id res chain seq x y z
N MET A 1 0.77 5.17 -3.67
CA MET A 1 1.26 5.21 -2.27
C MET A 1 0.53 4.28 -1.32
N GLU A 2 -0.72 3.90 -1.58
CA GLU A 2 -1.32 2.72 -0.92
C GLU A 2 -0.41 1.49 -1.04
N GLN A 3 0.32 1.39 -2.15
CA GLN A 3 1.41 0.43 -2.30
C GLN A 3 2.45 0.46 -1.18
N ASN A 4 2.92 1.63 -0.73
CA ASN A 4 3.97 1.69 0.29
C ASN A 4 3.44 1.19 1.63
N THR A 5 2.20 1.51 1.95
CA THR A 5 1.49 0.97 3.12
C THR A 5 1.41 -0.55 3.04
N THR A 6 0.82 -1.09 1.98
CA THR A 6 0.60 -2.53 1.88
C THR A 6 1.89 -3.31 1.64
N LEU A 7 2.98 -2.65 1.22
CA LEU A 7 4.32 -3.23 1.19
C LEU A 7 4.96 -3.31 2.58
N VAL A 8 4.71 -2.33 3.45
CA VAL A 8 5.31 -2.28 4.80
C VAL A 8 4.58 -3.20 5.77
N THR A 9 3.24 -3.33 5.67
CA THR A 9 2.44 -4.16 6.60
C THR A 9 2.88 -5.62 6.66
N PRO A 10 3.06 -6.36 5.54
CA PRO A 10 3.52 -7.74 5.57
C PRO A 10 4.92 -7.92 6.14
N ILE A 11 5.81 -6.96 5.89
CA ILE A 11 7.17 -6.97 6.44
C ILE A 11 7.09 -6.77 7.95
N LYS A 12 6.47 -5.68 8.42
CA LYS A 12 6.38 -5.38 9.85
C LYS A 12 5.68 -6.50 10.60
N PHE A 13 4.52 -6.93 10.10
CA PHE A 13 3.70 -7.94 10.78
C PHE A 13 4.33 -9.33 10.75
N ASN A 14 4.65 -9.88 9.57
CA ASN A 14 5.07 -11.28 9.47
C ASN A 14 6.56 -11.49 9.79
N VAL A 15 7.42 -10.50 9.54
CA VAL A 15 8.88 -10.65 9.73
C VAL A 15 9.31 -10.15 11.10
N PHE A 16 8.86 -8.96 11.50
CA PHE A 16 9.34 -8.32 12.73
C PHE A 16 8.50 -8.67 13.97
N ASP A 17 7.18 -8.57 13.86
CA ASP A 17 6.27 -8.76 15.00
C ASP A 17 6.01 -10.25 15.26
N GLU A 18 5.45 -10.96 14.28
CA GLU A 18 5.04 -12.36 14.39
C GLU A 18 6.17 -13.36 14.09
N LYS A 19 7.26 -12.90 13.44
CA LYS A 19 8.44 -13.70 13.09
C LYS A 19 8.13 -15.03 12.40
N ARG A 20 7.14 -15.03 11.50
CA ARG A 20 6.66 -16.22 10.76
C ARG A 20 7.66 -16.72 9.73
N PHE A 21 8.43 -15.81 9.15
CA PHE A 21 9.52 -16.12 8.22
C PHE A 21 10.53 -14.96 8.20
N MET A 22 11.74 -15.25 7.71
CA MET A 22 12.80 -14.27 7.58
C MET A 22 12.56 -13.33 6.38
N LEU A 23 13.15 -12.13 6.45
CA LEU A 23 12.99 -11.11 5.40
C LEU A 23 13.50 -11.60 4.03
N ASP A 24 14.65 -12.26 4.01
CA ASP A 24 15.28 -12.83 2.82
C ASP A 24 14.36 -13.85 2.13
N VAL A 25 13.66 -14.68 2.90
CA VAL A 25 12.70 -15.64 2.36
C VAL A 25 11.50 -14.92 1.72
N LEU A 26 10.97 -13.89 2.36
CA LEU A 26 9.86 -13.10 1.81
C LEU A 26 10.26 -12.38 0.51
N LEU A 27 11.45 -11.78 0.48
CA LEU A 27 11.97 -11.11 -0.71
C LEU A 27 12.22 -12.11 -1.84
N THR A 28 12.84 -13.25 -1.54
CA THR A 28 13.05 -14.33 -2.51
C THR A 28 11.72 -14.84 -3.07
N ALA A 29 10.69 -14.99 -2.22
CA ALA A 29 9.36 -15.38 -2.67
C ALA A 29 8.75 -14.36 -3.63
N ALA A 30 8.86 -13.06 -3.32
CA ALA A 30 8.37 -12.00 -4.21
C ALA A 30 9.16 -11.97 -5.54
N ASP A 31 10.49 -12.07 -5.50
CA ASP A 31 11.35 -12.07 -6.69
C ASP A 31 11.05 -13.26 -7.63
N ASN A 32 10.67 -14.41 -7.06
CA ASN A 32 10.23 -15.58 -7.82
C ASN A 32 8.72 -15.57 -8.14
N ASN A 33 8.06 -14.42 -8.04
CA ASN A 33 6.62 -14.27 -8.31
C ASN A 33 5.74 -15.25 -7.50
N PHE A 34 6.23 -15.65 -6.33
CA PHE A 34 5.67 -16.67 -5.42
C PHE A 34 5.60 -18.11 -5.97
N GLU A 35 6.26 -18.42 -7.08
CA GLU A 35 6.35 -19.80 -7.60
C GLU A 35 7.12 -20.69 -6.61
N GLY A 36 6.47 -21.75 -6.11
CA GLY A 36 7.02 -22.61 -5.06
C GLY A 36 6.90 -22.04 -3.63
N TYR A 37 6.31 -20.86 -3.47
CA TYR A 37 6.11 -20.17 -2.19
C TYR A 37 4.62 -19.92 -1.88
N ASP A 38 3.74 -20.84 -2.30
CA ASP A 38 2.28 -20.71 -2.15
C ASP A 38 1.84 -20.43 -0.71
N LEU A 39 2.51 -21.07 0.27
CA LEU A 39 2.22 -20.86 1.69
C LEU A 39 2.53 -19.42 2.13
N ILE A 40 3.68 -18.88 1.73
CA ILE A 40 4.06 -17.49 2.06
C ILE A 40 3.07 -16.54 1.42
N ARG A 41 2.74 -16.75 0.13
CA ARG A 41 1.75 -15.94 -0.57
C ARG A 41 0.41 -15.97 0.15
N LYS A 42 -0.06 -17.15 0.59
CA LYS A 42 -1.30 -17.29 1.35
C LYS A 42 -1.25 -16.49 2.65
N ILE A 43 -0.17 -16.59 3.42
CA ILE A 43 -0.01 -15.86 4.69
C ILE A 43 -0.07 -14.35 4.46
N VAL A 44 0.69 -13.81 3.50
CA VAL A 44 0.71 -12.35 3.24
C VAL A 44 -0.59 -11.82 2.64
N THR A 45 -1.36 -12.68 1.96
CA THR A 45 -2.63 -12.26 1.34
C THR A 45 -3.85 -12.44 2.23
N LYS A 46 -3.85 -13.40 3.15
CA LYS A 46 -5.01 -13.79 3.97
C LYS A 46 -4.82 -13.59 5.47
N ASP A 47 -3.61 -13.81 5.97
CA ASP A 47 -3.33 -13.85 7.41
C ASP A 47 -2.50 -12.65 7.87
N THR A 48 -2.60 -11.53 7.16
CA THR A 48 -1.90 -10.27 7.42
C THR A 48 -2.91 -9.12 7.44
N PRO A 49 -2.83 -8.19 8.42
CA PRO A 49 -3.62 -6.96 8.43
C PRO A 49 -3.56 -6.22 7.10
N LYS A 50 -4.69 -5.65 6.67
CA LYS A 50 -4.78 -4.87 5.44
C LYS A 50 -5.53 -3.57 5.67
N TYR A 51 -4.98 -2.50 5.11
CA TYR A 51 -5.66 -1.21 4.99
C TYR A 51 -7.06 -1.43 4.44
N VAL A 52 -8.02 -0.60 4.86
CA VAL A 52 -9.47 -0.59 4.54
C VAL A 52 -10.39 -1.52 5.32
N ASN A 53 -9.91 -2.10 6.42
CA ASN A 53 -10.71 -3.03 7.24
C ASN A 53 -11.05 -2.49 8.63
N ASP A 54 -10.89 -1.18 8.84
CA ASP A 54 -10.93 -0.51 10.15
C ASP A 54 -9.95 -1.13 11.15
N ASP A 55 -8.76 -1.47 10.63
CA ASP A 55 -7.67 -2.08 11.38
C ASP A 55 -6.58 -1.03 11.59
N ASP A 56 -6.51 -0.50 12.81
CA ASP A 56 -5.55 0.53 13.19
C ASP A 56 -4.10 0.13 12.90
N TYR A 57 -3.76 -1.17 12.96
CA TYR A 57 -2.40 -1.62 12.66
C TYR A 57 -2.01 -1.30 11.21
N ALA A 58 -2.91 -1.57 10.26
CA ALA A 58 -2.64 -1.32 8.84
C ALA A 58 -2.91 0.15 8.47
N ASP A 59 -3.90 0.78 9.10
CA ASP A 59 -4.26 2.17 8.86
C ASP A 59 -3.18 3.14 9.40
N ASP A 60 -2.54 2.84 10.52
CA ASP A 60 -1.44 3.67 11.05
C ASP A 60 -0.21 3.62 10.14
N LEU A 61 0.09 2.44 9.56
CA LEU A 61 1.13 2.31 8.55
C LEU A 61 0.77 3.08 7.27
N MET A 62 -0.52 3.19 6.97
CA MET A 62 -1.00 4.00 5.84
C MET A 62 -0.73 5.47 6.07
N ILE A 63 -1.11 5.96 7.25
CA ILE A 63 -0.87 7.34 7.68
C ILE A 63 0.62 7.65 7.68
N LEU A 64 1.46 6.73 8.16
CA LEU A 64 2.91 6.89 8.14
C LEU A 64 3.45 7.05 6.71
N ALA A 65 3.08 6.13 5.80
CA ALA A 65 3.52 6.19 4.41
C ALA A 65 3.04 7.47 3.69
N PHE A 66 1.81 7.88 3.97
CA PHE A 66 1.24 9.14 3.49
C PHE A 66 2.04 10.36 3.99
N ASN A 67 2.30 10.45 5.29
CA ASN A 67 3.02 11.57 5.89
C ASN A 67 4.46 11.67 5.37
N ILE A 68 5.15 10.54 5.18
CA ILE A 68 6.50 10.53 4.59
C ILE A 68 6.49 11.16 3.20
N PHE A 69 5.53 10.81 2.34
CA PHE A 69 5.45 11.41 1.02
C PHE A 69 5.06 12.89 1.05
N TYR A 70 4.09 13.22 1.90
CA TYR A 70 3.69 14.59 2.13
C TYR A 70 4.91 15.45 2.53
N ASP A 71 5.66 15.04 3.54
CA ASP A 71 6.84 15.77 4.02
C ASP A 71 7.95 15.86 2.97
N LEU A 72 8.08 14.84 2.12
CA LEU A 72 9.09 14.83 1.07
C LEU A 72 8.77 15.82 -0.06
N VAL A 73 7.51 15.99 -0.45
CA VAL A 73 7.14 16.74 -1.66
C VAL A 73 6.53 18.11 -1.35
N ASN A 74 5.69 18.17 -0.32
CA ASN A 74 4.92 19.36 0.01
C ASN A 74 5.85 20.52 0.39
N ASN A 75 5.45 21.74 0.04
CA ASN A 75 6.20 22.97 0.33
C ASN A 75 7.56 23.10 -0.39
N ARG A 76 7.91 22.18 -1.30
CA ARG A 76 9.04 22.43 -2.21
C ARG A 76 8.74 23.64 -3.09
N PRO A 77 9.70 24.57 -3.27
CA PRO A 77 9.48 25.75 -4.09
C PRO A 77 9.44 25.38 -5.57
N THR A 78 8.57 26.07 -6.31
CA THR A 78 8.51 26.06 -7.77
C THR A 78 9.33 27.23 -8.32
N VAL A 79 9.62 27.19 -9.63
CA VAL A 79 10.32 28.28 -10.32
C VAL A 79 9.55 29.61 -10.32
N TYR A 80 8.25 29.58 -10.03
CA TYR A 80 7.37 30.75 -10.00
C TYR A 80 7.09 31.27 -8.57
N GLY A 81 7.76 30.74 -7.55
CA GLY A 81 7.62 31.18 -6.15
C GLY A 81 6.47 30.52 -5.38
N GLU A 82 5.66 29.69 -6.05
CA GLU A 82 4.63 28.86 -5.42
C GLU A 82 5.22 27.58 -4.81
N SER A 83 4.43 26.85 -4.03
CA SER A 83 4.82 25.58 -3.44
C SER A 83 4.12 24.37 -4.07
N TYR A 84 4.84 23.25 -4.20
CA TYR A 84 4.23 21.96 -4.54
C TYR A 84 3.23 21.49 -3.49
N LYS A 85 2.13 20.89 -3.95
CA LYS A 85 1.14 20.13 -3.18
C LYS A 85 1.04 18.72 -3.76
N ILE A 86 0.72 17.75 -2.91
CA ILE A 86 0.51 16.37 -3.32
C ILE A 86 -0.97 16.10 -3.62
N ASP A 87 -1.24 15.19 -4.56
CA ASP A 87 -2.55 14.60 -4.82
C ASP A 87 -2.45 13.07 -4.81
N MET A 88 -3.62 12.42 -4.78
CA MET A 88 -3.75 10.96 -4.72
C MET A 88 -4.72 10.49 -5.79
N LEU A 89 -4.25 10.44 -7.03
CA LEU A 89 -5.03 10.08 -8.21
C LEU A 89 -4.20 9.18 -9.12
N THR A 90 -4.80 8.16 -9.72
CA THR A 90 -4.08 7.30 -10.68
C THR A 90 -4.66 7.31 -12.08
N THR A 91 -5.92 7.74 -12.28
CA THR A 91 -6.59 7.70 -13.59
C THR A 91 -6.46 6.30 -14.22
N THR A 92 -5.56 6.09 -15.19
CA THR A 92 -5.26 4.78 -15.78
C THR A 92 -3.80 4.34 -15.58
N CYS A 93 -2.97 5.15 -14.91
CA CYS A 93 -1.55 4.86 -14.73
C CYS A 93 -1.31 3.64 -13.82
N HIS A 94 -2.25 3.30 -12.93
CA HIS A 94 -2.16 2.10 -12.07
C HIS A 94 -2.11 0.79 -12.89
N ILE A 95 -2.66 0.78 -14.11
CA ILE A 95 -2.51 -0.34 -15.06
C ILE A 95 -1.09 -0.39 -15.61
N TYR A 96 -0.60 0.74 -16.13
CA TYR A 96 0.73 0.82 -16.73
C TYR A 96 1.83 0.52 -15.70
N PHE A 97 1.78 1.15 -14.53
CA PHE A 97 2.71 0.89 -13.44
C PHE A 97 2.65 -0.57 -13.00
N GLY A 98 1.44 -1.16 -12.94
CA GLY A 98 1.27 -2.58 -12.70
C GLY A 98 2.01 -3.45 -13.71
N SER A 99 1.90 -3.13 -15.00
CA SER A 99 2.50 -3.90 -16.11
C SER A 99 4.03 -3.86 -16.18
N VAL A 100 4.68 -2.92 -15.47
CA VAL A 100 6.14 -2.82 -15.41
C VAL A 100 6.70 -3.19 -14.03
N ALA A 101 5.84 -3.50 -13.06
CA ALA A 101 6.24 -3.88 -11.71
C ALA A 101 6.32 -5.40 -11.52
N GLY A 102 7.38 -5.87 -10.87
CA GLY A 102 7.51 -7.25 -10.38
C GLY A 102 6.49 -7.59 -9.29
N ALA A 103 6.50 -8.79 -8.74
CA ALA A 103 5.60 -9.11 -7.64
C ALA A 103 5.97 -8.32 -6.37
N THR A 104 5.00 -8.11 -5.49
CA THR A 104 5.20 -7.32 -4.27
C THR A 104 4.89 -8.14 -3.03
N VAL A 105 5.52 -7.79 -1.90
CA VAL A 105 5.50 -8.58 -0.65
C VAL A 105 4.12 -8.70 0.01
N ASN A 106 3.14 -7.91 -0.44
CA ASN A 106 1.71 -8.05 -0.14
C ASN A 106 1.03 -9.24 -0.84
N GLY A 107 1.74 -9.95 -1.71
CA GLY A 107 1.24 -11.09 -2.47
C GLY A 107 0.59 -10.74 -3.82
N ARG A 108 0.67 -9.47 -4.25
CA ARG A 108 0.32 -9.09 -5.63
C ARG A 108 1.38 -9.68 -6.56
N LEU A 109 0.92 -10.41 -7.57
CA LEU A 109 1.77 -11.05 -8.58
C LEU A 109 2.35 -10.01 -9.54
N ALA A 110 3.44 -10.37 -10.20
CA ALA A 110 4.09 -9.55 -11.22
C ALA A 110 3.11 -9.18 -12.34
N TYR A 111 3.30 -7.99 -12.89
CA TYR A 111 2.53 -7.46 -14.03
C TYR A 111 1.03 -7.24 -13.80
N GLN A 112 0.55 -7.44 -12.57
CA GLN A 112 -0.84 -7.16 -12.20
C GLN A 112 -1.07 -5.66 -11.95
N PRO A 113 -2.25 -5.12 -12.27
CA PRO A 113 -2.63 -3.75 -11.93
C PRO A 113 -2.37 -3.40 -10.46
N MET A 114 -1.97 -2.15 -10.23
CA MET A 114 -1.91 -1.56 -8.90
C MET A 114 -3.32 -1.11 -8.46
N PRO A 115 -3.54 -0.86 -7.15
CA PRO A 115 -4.78 -0.24 -6.68
C PRO A 115 -4.97 1.16 -7.30
N ASP A 116 -6.23 1.56 -7.50
CA ASP A 116 -6.59 2.86 -8.06
C ASP A 116 -6.79 3.89 -6.95
N GLY A 117 -5.94 4.92 -6.91
CA GLY A 117 -6.04 6.03 -5.97
C GLY A 117 -5.77 5.55 -4.54
N ARG A 118 -6.77 5.74 -3.66
CA ARG A 118 -6.79 5.22 -2.28
C ARG A 118 -7.73 4.00 -2.11
N SER A 119 -8.18 3.43 -3.23
CA SER A 119 -9.11 2.30 -3.22
C SER A 119 -8.41 1.04 -2.79
N PRO A 120 -9.05 0.21 -1.96
CA PRO A 120 -8.45 -1.00 -1.43
C PRO A 120 -7.80 -1.88 -2.49
N GLU A 121 -6.72 -2.57 -2.12
CA GLU A 121 -6.23 -3.66 -2.94
C GLU A 121 -7.34 -4.67 -3.23
N LYS A 122 -7.31 -5.27 -4.42
CA LYS A 122 -8.36 -6.19 -4.87
C LYS A 122 -8.58 -7.31 -3.85
N GLY A 123 -9.77 -7.33 -3.25
CA GLY A 123 -10.19 -8.33 -2.27
C GLY A 123 -9.52 -8.17 -0.89
N ALA A 124 -9.00 -6.97 -0.58
CA ALA A 124 -8.55 -6.61 0.75
C ALA A 124 -9.70 -6.16 1.65
N ASP A 125 -10.73 -5.52 1.09
CA ASP A 125 -11.95 -5.09 1.77
C ASP A 125 -12.85 -6.28 2.10
N ILE A 126 -12.76 -6.80 3.32
CA ILE A 126 -13.56 -7.96 3.76
C ILE A 126 -14.53 -7.62 4.90
N ASN A 127 -14.39 -6.45 5.53
CA ASN A 127 -15.24 -5.98 6.64
C ASN A 127 -16.38 -5.04 6.20
N GLY A 128 -16.63 -4.95 4.89
CA GLY A 128 -17.73 -4.17 4.31
C GLY A 128 -17.44 -2.67 4.15
N PRO A 129 -18.36 -1.93 3.51
CA PRO A 129 -18.10 -0.56 3.06
C PRO A 129 -17.91 0.45 4.19
N THR A 130 -18.53 0.23 5.37
CA THR A 130 -18.32 1.10 6.54
C THR A 130 -16.88 1.07 7.01
N ALA A 131 -16.28 -0.13 7.06
CA ALA A 131 -14.88 -0.29 7.45
C ALA A 131 -13.93 0.42 6.47
N VAL A 132 -14.23 0.31 5.17
CA VAL A 132 -13.48 1.00 4.11
C VAL A 132 -13.53 2.51 4.30
N ILE A 133 -14.72 3.09 4.56
CA ILE A 133 -14.89 4.52 4.76
C ILE A 133 -14.16 4.97 6.04
N ASN A 134 -14.28 4.21 7.14
CA ASN A 134 -13.59 4.51 8.40
C ASN A 134 -12.08 4.58 8.20
N SER A 135 -11.46 3.52 7.67
CA SER A 135 -10.03 3.49 7.38
C SER A 135 -9.59 4.62 6.43
N ALA A 136 -10.33 4.83 5.33
CA ALA A 136 -9.95 5.85 4.36
C ALA A 136 -10.10 7.29 4.90
N SER A 137 -10.97 7.49 5.90
CA SER A 137 -11.16 8.77 6.57
C SER A 137 -10.03 9.13 7.55
N LYS A 138 -9.22 8.14 7.97
CA LYS A 138 -8.06 8.35 8.87
C LYS A 138 -6.93 9.11 8.17
N MET A 139 -6.84 9.07 6.83
CA MET A 139 -5.92 9.89 6.06
C MET A 139 -6.35 11.37 6.10
N ASN A 140 -5.42 12.29 6.33
CA ASN A 140 -5.73 13.72 6.31
C ASN A 140 -5.91 14.22 4.86
N ASN A 141 -7.14 14.13 4.35
CA ASN A 141 -7.46 14.54 2.98
C ASN A 141 -7.35 16.07 2.79
N GLY A 142 -7.54 16.86 3.85
CA GLY A 142 -7.61 18.33 3.80
C GLY A 142 -6.27 19.02 3.51
N ILE A 143 -5.16 18.29 3.58
CA ILE A 143 -3.82 18.83 3.27
C ILE A 143 -3.34 18.46 1.85
N THR A 144 -4.20 17.80 1.06
CA THR A 144 -3.90 17.38 -0.31
C THR A 144 -4.61 18.28 -1.34
N GLY A 145 -4.13 18.26 -2.59
CA GLY A 145 -4.80 18.92 -3.72
C GLY A 145 -5.99 18.13 -4.30
N GLY A 146 -6.24 16.91 -3.81
CA GLY A 146 -7.30 16.03 -4.27
C GLY A 146 -7.00 14.56 -4.02
N THR A 147 -8.04 13.78 -3.72
CA THR A 147 -7.97 12.33 -3.46
C THR A 147 -9.15 11.63 -4.14
N LEU A 148 -8.92 10.50 -4.80
CA LEU A 148 -9.98 9.61 -5.32
C LEU A 148 -10.02 8.31 -4.52
#